data_AF-A0A2G6EZY8-F1
#
_entry.id   AF-A0A2G6EZY8-F1
#
_cell.length_a   1.000
_cell.length_b   1.000
_cell.length_c   1.000
_cell.angle_alpha   90.00
_cell.angle_beta   90.00
_cell.angle_gamma   90.00
#
_symmetry.space_group_name_H-M   'P 1'
#
loop_
_entity.id
_entity.type
_entity.pdbx_description
1 polymer ?
#
loop_
_entity_poly.entity_id
_entity_poly.type
_entity_poly.pdbx_seq_one_letter_code
_entity_poly.pdbx_strand_id
1 'polypeptide(L)'
;MKHLKFFIVNLIVVTVCLGLTLLFWSGLNDRFPIELLSKSIVFSSLIIVFQYPLMKYYKSWLYKSLILYLSMLLFLFVFGLLVDFKWESGFKMMFIGQVFGGIVFYFIMLALNYGLRRKFF
;
A
#
# COMPACT_ATOMS: atom_id res chain seq x y z
N MET A 1 4.38 19.13 -11.07
CA MET A 1 2.95 18.76 -10.93
C MET A 1 2.65 17.26 -11.04
N LYS A 2 3.31 16.48 -11.93
CA LYS A 2 3.04 15.02 -12.05
C LYS A 2 3.30 14.24 -10.74
N HIS A 3 4.28 14.68 -9.96
CA HIS A 3 4.75 14.02 -8.74
C HIS A 3 3.76 14.14 -7.58
N LEU A 4 3.24 15.36 -7.37
CA LEU A 4 2.21 15.61 -6.38
C LEU A 4 0.92 14.83 -6.70
N LYS A 5 0.53 14.76 -7.98
CA LYS A 5 -0.62 13.96 -8.42
C LYS A 5 -0.44 12.47 -8.11
N PHE A 6 0.74 11.90 -8.40
CA PHE A 6 1.03 10.50 -8.08
C PHE A 6 1.00 10.22 -6.57
N PHE A 7 1.60 11.11 -5.77
CA PHE A 7 1.58 11.00 -4.31
C PHE A 7 0.14 11.02 -3.76
N ILE A 8 -0.65 12.01 -4.16
CA ILE A 8 -2.04 12.17 -3.71
C ILE A 8 -2.89 10.95 -4.09
N VAL A 9 -2.76 10.46 -5.33
CA VAL A 9 -3.53 9.29 -5.78
C VAL A 9 -3.20 8.05 -4.95
N ASN A 10 -1.92 7.76 -4.70
CA ASN A 10 -1.55 6.59 -3.88
C ASN A 10 -2.00 6.77 -2.43
N LEU A 11 -1.87 7.97 -1.86
CA LEU A 11 -2.31 8.24 -0.50
C LEU A 11 -3.82 8.07 -0.35
N ILE A 12 -4.62 8.55 -1.33
CA ILE A 12 -6.07 8.35 -1.37
C ILE A 12 -6.40 6.86 -1.45
N VAL A 13 -5.78 6.12 -2.38
CA VAL A 13 -6.03 4.69 -2.54
C VAL A 13 -5.71 3.93 -1.25
N VAL A 14 -4.54 4.19 -0.63
CA VAL A 14 -4.16 3.55 0.63
C VAL A 14 -5.14 3.92 1.75
N THR A 15 -5.51 5.20 1.88
CA THR A 15 -6.46 5.64 2.91
C THR A 15 -7.84 5.02 2.74
N VAL A 16 -8.34 4.92 1.50
CA VAL A 16 -9.62 4.28 1.19
C VAL A 16 -9.56 2.77 1.48
N CYS A 17 -8.52 2.08 1.03
CA CYS A 17 -8.34 0.65 1.29
C CYS A 17 -8.21 0.35 2.80
N LEU A 18 -7.47 1.18 3.54
CA LEU A 18 -7.37 1.07 5.00
C LEU A 18 -8.71 1.34 5.66
N GLY A 19 -9.40 2.42 5.26
CA GLY A 19 -10.72 2.76 5.78
C GLY A 19 -11.71 1.61 5.59
N LEU A 20 -11.75 1.00 4.41
CA LEU A 20 -12.59 -0.16 4.14
C LEU A 20 -12.21 -1.36 5.02
N THR A 21 -10.92 -1.70 5.10
CA THR A 21 -10.44 -2.82 5.95
C THR A 21 -10.80 -2.60 7.42
N LEU A 22 -10.66 -1.38 7.92
CA LEU A 22 -10.99 -1.02 9.30
C LEU A 22 -12.49 -0.93 9.55
N LEU A 23 -13.30 -0.57 8.55
CA LEU A 23 -14.77 -0.65 8.65
C LEU A 23 -15.24 -2.10 8.77
N PHE A 24 -14.68 -3.01 7.97
CA PHE A 24 -14.93 -4.45 8.12
C PHE A 24 -14.49 -4.98 9.48
N TRP A 25 -13.34 -4.51 10.00
CA TRP A 25 -12.88 -4.86 11.34
C TRP A 25 -13.76 -4.28 12.46
N SER A 26 -14.19 -3.03 12.32
CA SER A 26 -15.05 -2.34 13.29
C SER A 26 -16.43 -2.99 13.37
N GLY A 27 -16.95 -3.53 12.27
CA GLY A 27 -18.19 -4.32 12.27
C GLY A 27 -18.09 -5.62 13.07
N LEU A 28 -16.88 -6.05 13.43
CA LEU A 28 -16.61 -7.24 14.26
C LEU A 28 -16.24 -6.91 15.72
N ASN A 29 -15.87 -5.66 16.04
CA ASN A 29 -15.23 -5.32 17.33
C ASN A 29 -15.82 -4.08 18.04
N ASP A 30 -16.98 -3.57 17.60
CA ASP A 30 -17.76 -2.44 18.18
C ASP A 30 -17.02 -1.11 18.38
N ARG A 31 -15.72 -1.02 18.08
CA ARG A 31 -14.89 0.18 18.21
C ARG A 31 -14.03 0.38 16.97
N PHE A 32 -14.11 1.57 16.39
CA PHE A 32 -13.26 1.95 15.27
C PHE A 32 -11.85 2.30 15.77
N PRO A 33 -10.79 1.63 15.28
CA PRO A 33 -9.43 1.82 15.79
C PRO A 33 -8.77 3.06 15.16
N ILE A 34 -9.22 4.26 15.56
CA ILE A 34 -8.72 5.55 15.05
C ILE A 34 -7.20 5.68 15.20
N GLU A 35 -6.64 5.22 16.32
CA GLU A 35 -5.21 5.26 16.58
C GLU A 35 -4.41 4.41 15.59
N LEU A 36 -4.96 3.25 15.20
CA LEU A 36 -4.33 2.39 14.20
C LEU A 36 -4.40 3.05 12.81
N LEU A 37 -5.52 3.68 12.46
CA LEU A 37 -5.68 4.40 11.20
C LEU A 37 -4.67 5.55 11.09
N SER A 38 -4.53 6.38 12.13
CA SER A 38 -3.61 7.53 12.11
C SER A 38 -2.15 7.08 11.98
N LYS A 39 -1.72 6.08 12.76
CA LYS A 39 -0.37 5.49 12.64
C LYS A 39 -0.14 4.93 11.24
N SER A 40 -1.12 4.22 10.68
CA SER A 40 -1.03 3.64 9.33
C SER A 40 -0.85 4.71 8.25
N ILE A 41 -1.58 5.82 8.33
CA ILE A 41 -1.45 6.95 7.38
C ILE A 41 -0.06 7.58 7.44
N VAL A 42 0.49 7.75 8.65
CA VAL A 42 1.85 8.29 8.83
C VAL A 42 2.89 7.36 8.19
N PHE A 43 2.83 6.06 8.50
CA PHE A 43 3.77 5.09 7.93
C PHE A 43 3.61 4.93 6.42
N SER A 44 2.38 4.91 5.89
CA SER A 44 2.18 4.87 4.44
C SER A 44 2.74 6.11 3.75
N SER A 45 2.60 7.28 4.36
CA SER A 45 3.15 8.52 3.82
C SER A 45 4.67 8.46 3.73
N LEU A 46 5.33 7.96 4.79
CA LEU A 46 6.79 7.75 4.79
C LEU A 46 7.21 6.77 3.69
N ILE A 47 6.54 5.63 3.56
CA ILE A 47 6.84 4.62 2.53
C ILE A 47 6.71 5.23 1.13
N ILE A 48 5.63 5.98 0.84
CA ILE A 48 5.43 6.60 -0.47
C ILE A 48 6.53 7.63 -0.77
N VAL A 49 6.96 8.41 0.23
CA VAL A 49 8.06 9.38 0.08
C VAL A 49 9.37 8.67 -0.25
N PHE A 50 9.70 7.57 0.43
CA PHE A 50 10.90 6.77 0.16
C PHE A 50 10.85 6.03 -1.18
N GLN A 51 9.66 5.57 -1.57
CA GLN A 51 9.45 4.86 -2.83
C GLN A 51 9.67 5.77 -4.05
N TYR A 52 9.33 7.05 -3.91
CA TYR A 52 9.26 7.97 -5.02
C TYR A 52 10.61 8.21 -5.75
N PRO A 53 11.74 8.47 -5.06
CA PRO A 53 13.07 8.54 -5.68
C PRO A 53 13.44 7.27 -6.48
N LEU A 54 13.14 6.09 -5.91
CA LEU A 54 13.42 4.80 -6.56
C LEU A 54 12.67 4.69 -7.88
N MET A 55 11.38 5.05 -7.91
CA MET A 55 10.63 5.01 -9.17
C MET A 55 11.14 5.99 -10.24
N LYS A 56 11.76 7.10 -9.83
CA LYS A 56 12.34 8.08 -10.77
C LYS A 56 13.66 7.57 -11.36
N TYR A 57 14.44 6.84 -10.57
CA TYR A 57 15.73 6.29 -10.98
C TYR A 57 15.57 5.23 -12.09
N TYR A 58 14.60 4.33 -11.95
CA TYR A 58 14.39 3.27 -12.93
C TYR A 58 13.44 3.70 -14.06
N LYS A 59 13.91 3.60 -15.31
CA LYS A 59 13.08 3.93 -16.51
C LYS A 59 12.08 2.83 -16.87
N SER A 60 12.44 1.56 -16.69
CA SER A 60 11.59 0.43 -17.10
C SER A 60 10.37 0.28 -16.17
N TRP A 61 9.21 0.08 -16.78
CA TRP A 61 7.91 -0.02 -16.12
C TRP A 61 7.79 -1.25 -15.22
N LEU A 62 8.53 -2.33 -15.53
CA LEU A 62 8.60 -3.54 -14.71
C LEU A 62 9.19 -3.23 -13.33
N TYR A 63 10.31 -2.51 -13.28
CA TYR A 63 10.93 -2.12 -12.01
C TYR A 63 10.02 -1.20 -11.20
N LYS A 64 9.32 -0.26 -11.85
CA LYS A 64 8.35 0.61 -11.16
C LYS A 64 7.20 -0.19 -10.54
N SER A 65 6.71 -1.21 -11.25
CA SER A 65 5.66 -2.10 -10.75
C SER A 65 6.16 -2.98 -9.60
N LEU A 66 7.41 -3.47 -9.68
CA LEU A 66 8.05 -4.22 -8.60
C LEU A 66 8.24 -3.35 -7.35
N ILE A 67 8.71 -2.10 -7.52
CA ILE A 67 8.87 -1.14 -6.42
C ILE A 67 7.52 -0.86 -5.75
N LEU A 68 6.47 -0.61 -6.53
CA LEU A 68 5.10 -0.44 -6.00
C LEU A 68 4.63 -1.65 -5.20
N TYR A 69 4.88 -2.85 -5.72
CA TYR A 69 4.52 -4.10 -5.05
C TYR A 69 5.29 -4.29 -3.73
N LEU A 70 6.60 -4.07 -3.73
CA LEU A 70 7.42 -4.17 -2.53
C LEU A 70 7.01 -3.15 -1.46
N SER A 71 6.67 -1.93 -1.86
CA SER A 71 6.15 -0.90 -0.95
C SER A 71 4.82 -1.30 -0.32
N MET A 72 3.94 -1.98 -1.06
CA MET A 72 2.70 -2.54 -0.52
C MET A 72 2.98 -3.64 0.51
N LEU A 73 3.90 -4.57 0.23
CA LEU A 73 4.27 -5.63 1.19
C LEU A 73 4.89 -5.05 2.45
N LEU A 74 5.78 -4.08 2.31
CA LEU A 74 6.39 -3.37 3.44
C LEU A 74 5.31 -2.69 4.28
N PHE A 75 4.35 -2.03 3.63
CA PHE A 75 3.23 -1.40 4.32
C PHE A 75 2.40 -2.42 5.10
N LEU A 76 2.02 -3.56 4.50
CA LEU A 76 1.26 -4.62 5.17
C LEU A 76 2.01 -5.22 6.35
N PHE A 77 3.32 -5.41 6.21
CA PHE A 77 4.17 -5.90 7.28
C PHE A 77 4.20 -4.92 8.47
N VAL A 78 4.44 -3.63 8.20
CA VAL A 78 4.40 -2.58 9.24
C VAL A 78 3.01 -2.46 9.85
N PHE A 79 1.95 -2.56 9.05
CA PHE A 79 0.57 -2.55 9.54
C PHE A 79 0.32 -3.71 10.51
N GLY A 80 0.72 -4.94 10.16
CA GLY A 80 0.61 -6.09 11.06
C GLY A 80 1.39 -5.90 12.35
N LEU A 81 2.59 -5.31 12.29
CA LEU A 81 3.35 -4.93 13.48
C LEU A 81 2.64 -3.88 14.34
N LEU A 82 1.93 -2.92 13.75
CA LEU A 82 1.21 -1.89 14.50
C LEU A 82 -0.02 -2.43 15.24
N VAL A 83 -0.58 -3.56 14.79
CA VAL A 83 -1.76 -4.17 15.42
C VAL A 83 -1.42 -4.78 16.78
N ASP A 84 -0.31 -5.50 16.90
CA ASP A 84 0.02 -6.24 18.13
C ASP A 84 1.51 -6.27 18.54
N PHE A 85 2.36 -5.52 17.84
CA PHE A 85 3.82 -5.45 18.04
C PHE A 85 4.56 -6.79 17.90
N LYS A 86 3.97 -7.78 17.22
CA LYS A 86 4.61 -9.07 16.97
C LYS A 86 5.04 -9.21 15.53
N TRP A 87 6.29 -9.64 15.33
CA TRP A 87 6.84 -10.00 14.02
C TRP A 87 5.93 -10.97 13.26
N GLU A 88 5.37 -11.96 13.96
CA GLU A 88 4.44 -12.94 13.41
C GLU A 88 3.22 -12.30 12.75
N SER A 89 2.68 -11.24 13.33
CA SER A 89 1.50 -10.55 12.78
C SER A 89 1.83 -9.70 11.58
N GLY A 90 3.02 -9.09 11.55
CA GLY A 90 3.58 -8.49 10.35
C GLY A 90 3.67 -9.50 9.20
N PHE A 91 4.25 -10.69 9.45
CA PHE A 91 4.35 -11.74 8.45
C PHE A 91 2.99 -12.30 8.03
N LYS A 92 2.05 -12.50 8.98
CA LYS A 92 0.68 -12.95 8.68
C LYS A 92 -0.05 -11.95 7.79
N MET A 93 0.02 -10.66 8.07
CA MET A 93 -0.61 -9.63 7.23
C MET A 93 0.03 -9.51 5.86
N MET A 94 1.36 -9.66 5.76
CA MET A 94 2.04 -9.74 4.48
C MET A 94 1.58 -10.97 3.67
N PHE A 95 1.46 -12.13 4.32
CA PHE A 95 1.00 -13.37 3.67
C PHE A 95 -0.46 -13.28 3.23
N ILE A 96 -1.36 -12.84 4.10
CA ILE A 96 -2.77 -12.58 3.79
C ILE A 96 -2.87 -11.58 2.64
N GLY A 97 -2.13 -10.47 2.71
CA GLY A 97 -2.09 -9.48 1.65
C GLY A 97 -1.52 -10.01 0.34
N GLN A 98 -0.66 -11.03 0.34
CA GLN A 98 -0.25 -11.73 -0.88
C GLN A 98 -1.32 -12.69 -1.41
N VAL A 99 -1.97 -13.45 -0.54
CA VAL A 99 -3.04 -14.38 -0.94
C VAL A 99 -4.21 -13.61 -1.57
N PHE A 100 -4.61 -12.49 -0.97
CA PHE A 100 -5.74 -11.68 -1.45
C PHE A 100 -5.33 -10.59 -2.46
N GLY A 101 -4.16 -9.98 -2.28
CA GLY A 101 -3.67 -8.86 -3.09
C GLY A 101 -2.54 -9.21 -4.06
N GLY A 102 -1.61 -10.09 -3.68
CA GLY A 102 -0.50 -10.48 -4.55
C GLY A 102 -0.94 -11.27 -5.78
N ILE A 103 -1.89 -12.19 -5.66
CA ILE A 103 -2.33 -13.03 -6.79
C ILE A 103 -3.31 -12.28 -7.71
N VAL A 104 -4.10 -11.35 -7.18
CA VAL A 104 -5.15 -10.65 -7.95
C VAL A 104 -4.77 -9.20 -8.23
N PHE A 105 -4.45 -8.43 -7.20
CA PHE A 105 -4.10 -7.00 -7.35
C PHE A 105 -2.76 -6.77 -8.05
N TYR A 106 -1.78 -7.66 -7.95
CA TYR A 106 -0.52 -7.49 -8.68
C TYR A 106 -0.75 -7.48 -10.20
N PHE A 107 -1.51 -8.44 -10.73
CA PHE A 107 -1.83 -8.48 -12.17
C PHE A 107 -2.71 -7.30 -12.59
N ILE A 108 -3.65 -6.87 -11.75
CA ILE A 108 -4.45 -5.66 -11.99
C ILE A 108 -3.55 -4.42 -12.05
N MET A 109 -2.63 -4.26 -11.08
CA MET A 109 -1.67 -3.15 -11.06
C MET A 109 -0.74 -3.18 -12.26
N LEU A 110 -0.32 -4.36 -12.70
CA LEU A 110 0.51 -4.57 -13.88
C LEU A 110 -0.25 -4.18 -15.16
N ALA A 111 -1.52 -4.56 -15.28
CA ALA A 111 -2.40 -4.17 -16.38
C ALA A 111 -2.71 -2.66 -16.40
N LEU A 112 -3.02 -2.08 -15.23
CA LEU A 112 -3.23 -0.64 -15.07
C LEU A 112 -1.98 0.16 -15.41
N ASN A 113 -0.81 -0.24 -14.91
CA ASN A 113 0.46 0.41 -15.24
C ASN A 113 0.79 0.28 -16.73
N TYR A 114 0.49 -0.87 -17.35
CA TYR A 114 0.65 -1.05 -18.79
C TYR A 114 -0.24 -0.08 -19.57
N GLY A 115 -1.53 0.05 -19.21
CA GLY A 115 -2.47 0.96 -19.85
C GLY A 115 -2.17 2.44 -19.60
N LEU A 116 -1.69 2.78 -18.40
CA LEU A 116 -1.39 4.15 -17.97
C LEU A 116 0.05 4.59 -18.30
N ARG A 117 0.88 3.71 -18.87
CA ARG A 117 2.30 3.97 -19.17
C ARG A 117 2.54 5.24 -19.99
N ARG A 118 1.56 5.69 -20.79
CA ARG A 118 1.66 6.89 -21.63
C ARG A 118 1.18 8.18 -20.95
N LYS A 119 0.41 8.09 -19.86
CA LYS A 119 -0.21 9.25 -19.18
C LYS A 119 0.54 9.66 -17.90
N PHE A 120 1.03 8.69 -17.14
CA PHE A 120 1.63 8.94 -15.81
C PHE A 120 3.15 8.73 -15.76
N PHE A 121 3.71 7.98 -16.71
CA PHE A 121 5.14 7.71 -16.86
C PHE A 121 5.69 8.32 -18.15
#